data_AF-A0A9C8E6T2-F1
#
_entry.id   AF-A0A9C8E6T2-F1
#
_cell.length_a   1.000
_cell.length_b   1.000
_cell.length_c   1.000
_cell.angle_alpha   90.00
_cell.angle_beta   90.00
_cell.angle_gamma   90.00
#
_symmetry.space_group_name_H-M   'P 1'
#
loop_
_entity.id
_entity.type
_entity.pdbx_description
1 polymer ?
#
loop_
_entity_poly.entity_id
_entity_poly.type
_entity_poly.pdbx_seq_one_letter_code
_entity_poly.pdbx_strand_id
1 'polypeptide(L)'
;MSHLTIFWIIQAIVFLAFFTEVGFLLSIWLKARIPGLSPETPTFSKLSFLIQQAIGSVFRPQFPGAVRELVLDGVFHRRLFHTNFLRWLGHIMAFGAFLLLGIFSTLTGFASEILHHLFGVKHPLIIVFTLPDHPLIALINEVLGMIILVGLSILFYRRFIARDPQLRTAFDDKFVISLLLIIVLSGFLLEAVRLLGEGARGVAPALGFLGYALHRLLAFLPLPWHGVYL
;
A
#
# COMPACT_ATOMS: atom_id res chain seq x y z
N MET A 1 -11.27 -25.46 13.23
CA MET A 1 -11.58 -24.03 13.04
C MET A 1 -11.68 -23.76 11.55
N SER A 2 -12.64 -22.97 11.08
CA SER A 2 -12.69 -22.60 9.66
C SER A 2 -11.54 -21.64 9.31
N HIS A 3 -11.12 -21.60 8.05
CA HIS A 3 -10.11 -20.66 7.55
C HIS A 3 -10.48 -19.20 7.91
N LEU A 4 -11.77 -18.88 7.84
CA LEU A 4 -12.30 -17.55 8.17
C LEU A 4 -12.10 -17.22 9.64
N THR A 5 -12.32 -18.18 10.55
CA THR A 5 -12.06 -17.99 11.98
C THR A 5 -10.58 -17.71 12.24
N ILE A 6 -9.68 -18.45 11.59
CA ILE A 6 -8.22 -18.24 11.74
C ILE A 6 -7.83 -16.85 11.24
N PHE A 7 -8.33 -16.45 10.07
CA PHE A 7 -8.12 -15.12 9.51
C PHE A 7 -8.52 -14.01 10.50
N TRP A 8 -9.75 -14.05 11.03
CA TRP A 8 -10.23 -13.03 11.96
C TRP A 8 -9.46 -13.00 13.28
N ILE A 9 -9.04 -14.16 13.80
CA ILE A 9 -8.22 -14.24 15.01
C ILE A 9 -6.86 -13.57 14.77
N ILE A 10 -6.16 -13.93 13.68
CA ILE A 10 -4.87 -13.33 13.34
C ILE A 10 -5.03 -11.82 13.13
N GLN A 11 -6.06 -11.40 12.39
CA GLN A 11 -6.33 -10.00 12.12
C GLN A 11 -6.58 -9.20 13.41
N ALA A 12 -7.36 -9.76 14.34
CA ALA A 12 -7.63 -9.12 15.63
C ALA A 12 -6.35 -8.98 16.47
N ILE A 13 -5.48 -10.00 16.49
CA ILE A 13 -4.19 -9.94 17.19
C ILE A 13 -3.30 -8.86 16.59
N VAL A 14 -3.18 -8.80 15.26
CA VAL A 14 -2.37 -7.80 14.56
C VAL A 14 -2.89 -6.39 14.80
N PHE A 15 -4.20 -6.18 14.72
CA PHE A 15 -4.80 -4.87 15.03
C PHE A 15 -4.63 -4.48 16.49
N LEU A 16 -4.80 -5.40 17.43
CA LEU A 16 -4.56 -5.12 18.84
C LEU A 16 -3.11 -4.68 19.07
N ALA A 17 -2.14 -5.39 18.48
CA ALA A 17 -0.72 -5.04 18.57
C ALA A 17 -0.46 -3.64 17.98
N PHE A 18 -0.97 -3.37 16.78
CA PHE A 18 -0.84 -2.08 16.10
C PHE A 18 -1.42 -0.93 16.93
N PHE A 19 -2.67 -1.03 17.40
CA PHE A 19 -3.31 0.03 18.18
C PHE A 19 -2.64 0.24 19.54
N THR A 20 -2.14 -0.84 20.16
CA THR A 20 -1.36 -0.76 21.41
C THR A 20 -0.06 0.01 21.19
N GLU A 21 0.68 -0.29 20.13
CA GLU A 21 1.93 0.39 19.79
C GLU A 21 1.69 1.87 19.44
N VAL A 22 0.67 2.17 18.64
CA VAL A 22 0.26 3.55 18.35
C VAL A 22 -0.09 4.30 19.64
N GLY A 23 -0.89 3.68 20.53
CA GLY A 23 -1.24 4.27 21.82
C GLY A 23 -0.01 4.54 22.70
N PHE A 24 0.93 3.59 22.74
CA PHE A 24 2.18 3.74 23.47
C PHE A 24 3.04 4.89 22.91
N LEU A 25 3.24 4.95 21.59
CA LEU A 25 3.98 6.03 20.94
C LEU A 25 3.32 7.39 21.20
N LEU A 26 2.01 7.50 21.02
CA LEU A 26 1.26 8.72 21.34
C LEU A 26 1.44 9.13 22.81
N SER A 27 1.46 8.18 23.74
CA SER A 27 1.69 8.47 25.16
C SER A 27 3.07 9.08 25.43
N ILE A 28 4.10 8.68 24.69
CA ILE A 28 5.46 9.24 24.79
C ILE A 28 5.46 10.66 24.20
N TRP A 29 4.89 10.83 23.01
CA TRP A 29 4.85 12.13 22.33
C TRP A 29 4.06 13.18 23.12
N LEU A 30 2.96 12.81 23.77
CA LEU A 30 2.16 13.73 24.58
C LEU A 30 2.83 14.11 25.92
N LYS A 31 3.87 13.40 26.35
CA LYS A 31 4.72 13.81 27.49
C LYS A 31 5.68 14.95 27.11
N ALA A 32 5.92 15.18 25.83
CA ALA A 32 6.74 16.30 25.39
C ALA A 32 6.10 17.66 25.76
N ARG A 33 6.94 18.69 25.88
CA ARG A 33 6.44 20.06 26.08
C ARG A 33 5.87 20.58 24.77
N ILE A 34 4.63 21.05 24.80
CA ILE A 34 3.97 21.68 23.66
C ILE A 34 4.11 23.19 23.83
N PRO A 35 4.71 23.91 22.87
CA PRO A 35 4.77 25.37 22.90
C PRO A 35 3.37 25.98 23.06
N GLY A 36 3.21 26.88 24.02
CA GLY A 36 1.93 27.54 24.31
C GLY A 36 1.06 26.86 25.37
N LEU A 37 1.47 25.72 25.93
CA LEU A 37 0.81 25.07 27.08
C LEU A 37 1.76 25.01 28.28
N SER A 38 1.19 25.04 29.49
CA SER A 38 1.95 24.83 30.72
C SER A 38 2.54 23.40 30.75
N PRO A 39 3.74 23.20 31.33
CA PRO A 39 4.30 21.86 31.54
C PRO A 39 3.34 20.93 32.31
N GLU A 40 2.50 21.49 33.18
CA GLU A 40 1.55 20.78 34.05
C GLU A 40 0.21 20.45 33.36
N THR A 41 0.01 20.86 32.11
CA THR A 41 -1.25 20.62 31.39
C THR A 41 -1.52 19.11 31.23
N PRO A 42 -2.74 18.63 31.53
CA PRO A 42 -3.12 17.23 31.35
C PRO A 42 -2.93 16.72 29.91
N THR A 43 -2.57 15.45 29.76
CA THR A 43 -2.33 14.77 28.47
C THR A 43 -3.52 14.87 27.50
N PHE A 44 -4.76 14.74 27.99
CA PHE A 44 -5.94 14.82 27.15
C PHE A 44 -6.18 16.24 26.61
N SER A 45 -5.91 17.26 27.42
CA SER A 45 -5.99 18.67 27.01
C SER A 45 -4.89 19.04 26.00
N LYS A 46 -3.70 18.43 26.13
CA LYS A 46 -2.65 18.53 25.12
C LYS A 46 -3.09 17.93 23.79
N LEU A 47 -3.69 16.74 23.82
CA LEU A 47 -4.20 16.07 22.62
C LEU A 47 -5.30 16.90 21.93
N SER A 48 -6.29 17.38 22.69
CA SER A 48 -7.38 18.19 22.12
C SER A 48 -6.87 19.50 21.52
N PHE A 49 -5.90 20.16 22.16
CA PHE A 49 -5.25 21.35 21.62
C PHE A 49 -4.51 21.08 20.29
N LEU A 50 -3.76 19.96 20.21
CA LEU A 50 -3.10 19.56 18.97
C LEU A 50 -4.10 19.26 17.86
N ILE A 51 -5.20 18.57 18.17
CA ILE A 51 -6.27 18.28 17.21
C ILE A 51 -6.90 19.60 16.73
N GLN A 52 -7.21 20.53 17.63
CA GLN A 52 -7.77 21.83 17.28
C GLN A 52 -6.81 22.66 16.40
N GLN A 53 -5.51 22.65 16.69
CA GLN A 53 -4.52 23.29 15.84
C GLN A 53 -4.43 22.62 14.46
N ALA A 54 -4.41 21.29 14.41
CA ALA A 54 -4.35 20.54 13.18
C ALA A 54 -5.57 20.84 12.29
N ILE A 55 -6.78 20.75 12.85
CA ILE A 55 -8.03 21.10 12.14
C ILE A 55 -8.01 22.58 11.73
N GLY A 56 -7.66 23.48 12.66
CA GLY A 56 -7.58 24.91 12.40
C GLY A 56 -6.57 25.28 11.32
N SER A 57 -5.52 24.48 11.12
CA SER A 57 -4.52 24.68 10.06
C SER A 57 -5.09 24.44 8.66
N VAL A 58 -6.07 23.56 8.52
CA VAL A 58 -6.72 23.22 7.24
C VAL A 58 -7.50 24.42 6.68
N PHE A 59 -8.11 25.21 7.57
CA PHE A 59 -8.89 26.38 7.18
C PHE A 59 -8.06 27.66 7.02
N ARG A 60 -6.72 27.60 7.10
CA ARG A 60 -5.87 28.77 6.93
C ARG A 60 -5.63 29.07 5.45
N PRO A 61 -5.46 30.36 5.06
CA PRO A 61 -5.15 30.73 3.67
C PRO A 61 -3.87 30.09 3.12
N GLN A 62 -2.91 29.75 3.99
CA GLN A 62 -1.68 29.06 3.62
C GLN A 62 -1.83 27.55 3.37
N PHE A 63 -2.99 26.95 3.68
CA PHE A 63 -3.19 25.51 3.58
C PHE A 63 -2.93 24.96 2.16
N PRO A 64 -3.41 25.58 1.06
CA PRO A 64 -3.11 25.10 -0.29
C PRO A 64 -1.61 25.12 -0.60
N GLY A 65 -0.87 26.11 -0.09
CA GLY A 65 0.59 26.16 -0.21
C GLY A 65 1.26 25.03 0.56
N ALA A 66 0.81 24.75 1.79
CA ALA A 66 1.33 23.65 2.60
C ALA A 66 1.05 22.29 1.95
N VAL A 67 -0.15 22.06 1.42
CA VAL A 67 -0.49 20.84 0.66
C VAL A 67 0.37 20.71 -0.58
N ARG A 68 0.58 21.81 -1.33
CA ARG A 68 1.45 21.80 -2.51
C ARG A 68 2.88 21.39 -2.15
N GLU A 69 3.47 21.97 -1.11
CA GLU A 69 4.83 21.59 -0.69
C GLU A 69 4.85 20.15 -0.14
N LEU A 70 3.83 19.70 0.58
CA LEU A 70 3.72 18.30 1.01
C LEU A 70 3.68 17.34 -0.18
N VAL A 71 2.94 17.67 -1.23
CA VAL A 71 2.89 16.86 -2.45
C VAL A 71 4.22 16.91 -3.20
N LEU A 72 4.78 18.09 -3.44
CA LEU A 72 6.02 18.25 -4.22
C LEU A 72 7.25 17.68 -3.50
N ASP A 73 7.36 17.91 -2.20
CA ASP A 73 8.53 17.49 -1.43
C ASP A 73 8.30 16.15 -0.70
N GLY A 74 7.06 15.80 -0.35
CA GLY A 74 6.73 14.54 0.32
C GLY A 74 6.35 13.40 -0.63
N VAL A 75 5.50 13.63 -1.63
CA VAL A 75 5.15 12.58 -2.62
C VAL A 75 6.24 12.51 -3.69
N PHE A 76 6.47 13.61 -4.38
CA PHE A 76 7.39 13.67 -5.51
C PHE A 76 8.85 13.82 -5.11
N HIS A 77 9.18 14.13 -3.86
CA HIS A 77 10.56 14.31 -3.39
C HIS A 77 11.42 15.14 -4.36
N ARG A 78 10.97 16.34 -4.74
CA ARG A 78 11.65 17.22 -5.72
C ARG A 78 13.16 17.40 -5.46
N ARG A 79 13.59 17.50 -4.20
CA ARG A 79 15.02 17.59 -3.84
C ARG A 79 15.80 16.31 -4.20
N LEU A 80 15.16 15.15 -4.10
CA LEU A 80 15.76 13.88 -4.45
C LEU A 80 15.96 13.73 -5.95
N PHE A 81 15.03 14.25 -6.76
CA PHE A 81 15.13 14.28 -8.22
C PHE A 81 16.43 14.95 -8.68
N HIS A 82 16.76 16.09 -8.08
CA HIS A 82 17.97 16.85 -8.43
C HIS A 82 19.27 16.32 -7.83
N THR A 83 19.21 15.53 -6.74
CA THR A 83 20.42 15.00 -6.08
C THR A 83 20.79 13.61 -6.53
N ASN A 84 19.81 12.71 -6.73
CA ASN A 84 20.05 11.36 -7.20
C ASN A 84 18.83 10.83 -7.96
N PHE A 85 18.86 10.98 -9.29
CA PHE A 85 17.75 10.58 -10.17
C PHE A 85 17.37 9.10 -10.02
N LEU A 86 18.33 8.18 -9.89
CA LEU A 86 18.01 6.75 -9.72
C LEU A 86 17.33 6.45 -8.38
N ARG A 87 17.71 7.15 -7.31
CA ARG A 87 17.04 7.04 -6.01
C ARG A 87 15.62 7.59 -6.07
N TRP A 88 15.45 8.72 -6.74
CA TRP A 88 14.15 9.32 -7.00
C TRP A 88 13.27 8.41 -7.85
N LEU A 89 13.81 7.82 -8.92
CA LEU A 89 13.10 6.92 -9.81
C LEU A 89 12.61 5.68 -9.07
N GLY A 90 13.49 5.05 -8.28
CA GLY A 90 13.10 3.93 -7.43
C GLY A 90 11.98 4.29 -6.44
N HIS A 91 12.07 5.47 -5.81
CA HIS A 91 11.03 5.98 -4.90
C HIS A 91 9.71 6.22 -5.62
N ILE A 92 9.68 7.01 -6.70
CA ILE A 92 8.42 7.36 -7.37
C ILE A 92 7.76 6.15 -8.03
N MET A 93 8.55 5.19 -8.52
CA MET A 93 8.03 3.92 -9.01
C MET A 93 7.44 3.07 -7.88
N ALA A 94 8.18 2.87 -6.78
CA ALA A 94 7.68 2.05 -5.66
C ALA A 94 6.50 2.74 -4.93
N PHE A 95 6.73 3.93 -4.39
CA PHE A 95 5.73 4.67 -3.61
C PHE A 95 4.57 5.17 -4.47
N GLY A 96 4.85 5.75 -5.65
CA GLY A 96 3.81 6.32 -6.51
C GLY A 96 2.87 5.26 -7.05
N ALA A 97 3.39 4.14 -7.56
CA ALA A 97 2.53 3.06 -8.02
C ALA A 97 1.83 2.33 -6.87
N PHE A 98 2.46 2.16 -5.70
CA PHE A 98 1.80 1.63 -4.51
C PHE A 98 0.64 2.52 -4.05
N LEU A 99 0.84 3.84 -4.02
CA LEU A 99 -0.18 4.81 -3.66
C LEU A 99 -1.35 4.78 -4.66
N LEU A 100 -1.07 4.78 -5.97
CA LEU A 100 -2.10 4.68 -6.99
C LEU A 100 -2.87 3.36 -6.88
N LEU A 101 -2.17 2.23 -6.68
CA LEU A 101 -2.80 0.92 -6.51
C LEU A 101 -3.69 0.89 -5.27
N GLY A 102 -3.25 1.50 -4.16
CA GLY A 102 -4.05 1.66 -2.94
C GLY A 102 -5.31 2.52 -3.16
N ILE A 103 -5.20 3.62 -3.91
CA ILE A 103 -6.34 4.47 -4.28
C ILE A 103 -7.32 3.66 -5.15
N PHE A 104 -6.84 2.97 -6.18
CA PHE A 104 -7.69 2.13 -7.03
C PHE A 104 -8.36 0.99 -6.25
N SER A 105 -7.63 0.34 -5.35
CA SER A 105 -8.16 -0.71 -4.47
C SER A 105 -9.24 -0.18 -3.52
N THR A 106 -9.04 1.04 -3.01
CA THR A 106 -10.03 1.70 -2.16
C THR A 106 -11.28 2.07 -2.95
N LEU A 107 -11.12 2.58 -4.17
CA LEU A 107 -12.24 2.92 -5.05
C LEU A 107 -13.05 1.70 -5.49
N THR A 108 -12.37 0.58 -5.81
CA THR A 108 -13.04 -0.70 -6.14
C THR A 108 -13.81 -1.26 -4.94
N GLY A 109 -13.19 -1.28 -3.76
CA GLY A 109 -13.87 -1.67 -2.52
C GLY A 109 -15.06 -0.78 -2.18
N PHE A 110 -14.91 0.54 -2.29
CA PHE A 110 -16.01 1.50 -2.09
C PHE A 110 -17.14 1.30 -3.11
N ALA A 111 -16.81 1.08 -4.39
CA ALA A 111 -17.81 0.82 -5.42
C ALA A 111 -18.57 -0.49 -5.16
N SER A 112 -17.88 -1.55 -4.77
CA SER A 112 -18.46 -2.87 -4.46
C SER A 112 -19.31 -2.84 -3.20
N GLU A 113 -18.72 -2.48 -2.07
CA GLU A 113 -19.36 -2.66 -0.77
C GLU A 113 -20.35 -1.54 -0.45
N ILE A 114 -20.04 -0.31 -0.85
CA ILE A 114 -20.87 0.84 -0.48
C ILE A 114 -21.87 1.14 -1.61
N LEU A 115 -21.39 1.50 -2.80
CA LEU A 115 -22.31 1.95 -3.86
C LEU A 115 -23.20 0.81 -4.36
N HIS A 116 -22.63 -0.37 -4.63
CA HIS A 116 -23.40 -1.49 -5.17
C HIS A 116 -24.17 -2.24 -4.09
N HIS A 117 -23.49 -2.73 -3.03
CA HIS A 117 -24.14 -3.58 -2.04
C HIS A 117 -25.04 -2.80 -1.07
N LEU A 118 -24.55 -1.69 -0.49
CA LEU A 118 -25.33 -0.90 0.48
C LEU A 118 -26.38 0.01 -0.17
N PHE A 119 -26.03 0.71 -1.26
CA PHE A 119 -26.93 1.68 -1.91
C PHE A 119 -27.64 1.15 -3.16
N GLY A 120 -27.32 -0.07 -3.62
CA GLY A 120 -28.00 -0.68 -4.77
C GLY A 120 -27.76 0.03 -6.11
N VAL A 121 -26.70 0.83 -6.24
CA VAL A 121 -26.43 1.60 -7.45
C VAL A 121 -25.94 0.67 -8.57
N LYS A 122 -26.64 0.67 -9.71
CA LYS A 122 -26.37 -0.20 -10.87
C LYS A 122 -25.91 0.59 -12.10
N HIS A 123 -25.05 1.59 -11.89
CA HIS A 123 -24.49 2.35 -13.01
C HIS A 123 -23.38 1.54 -13.71
N PRO A 124 -23.30 1.50 -15.05
CA PRO A 124 -22.28 0.73 -15.78
C PRO A 124 -20.85 1.02 -15.33
N LEU A 125 -20.52 2.29 -15.09
CA LEU A 125 -19.18 2.69 -14.61
C LEU A 125 -18.85 2.11 -13.23
N ILE A 126 -19.84 1.97 -12.33
CA ILE A 126 -19.64 1.40 -10.99
C ILE A 126 -19.44 -0.11 -11.12
N ILE A 127 -20.24 -0.77 -11.97
CA ILE A 127 -20.17 -2.22 -12.19
C ILE A 127 -18.77 -2.63 -12.67
N VAL A 128 -18.11 -1.83 -13.52
CA VAL A 128 -16.72 -2.09 -13.94
C VAL A 128 -15.77 -2.22 -12.73
N PHE A 129 -15.92 -1.38 -11.71
CA PHE A 129 -15.09 -1.43 -10.49
C PHE A 129 -15.47 -2.56 -9.53
N THR A 130 -16.66 -3.16 -9.69
CA THR A 130 -17.09 -4.31 -8.88
C THR A 130 -16.65 -5.66 -9.45
N LEU A 131 -16.19 -5.69 -10.69
CA LEU A 131 -15.80 -6.92 -11.39
C LEU A 131 -14.27 -7.11 -11.29
N PRO A 132 -13.78 -8.08 -10.49
CA PRO A 132 -12.34 -8.32 -10.36
C PRO A 132 -11.68 -8.70 -11.68
N ASP A 133 -12.38 -9.48 -12.51
CA ASP A 133 -11.90 -9.96 -13.82
C ASP A 133 -12.13 -8.97 -14.97
N HIS A 134 -12.49 -7.72 -14.67
CA HIS A 134 -12.63 -6.74 -15.74
C HIS A 134 -11.24 -6.47 -16.38
N PRO A 135 -11.09 -6.60 -17.71
CA PRO A 135 -9.79 -6.49 -18.40
C PRO A 135 -8.99 -5.23 -18.05
N LEU A 136 -9.68 -4.09 -17.93
CA LEU A 136 -9.05 -2.82 -17.54
C LEU A 136 -8.49 -2.85 -16.12
N ILE A 137 -9.20 -3.45 -15.16
CA ILE A 137 -8.78 -3.52 -13.76
C ILE A 137 -7.58 -4.45 -13.63
N ALA A 138 -7.64 -5.62 -14.30
CA ALA A 138 -6.51 -6.54 -14.38
C ALA A 138 -5.26 -5.86 -14.96
N LEU A 139 -5.40 -5.13 -16.07
CA LEU A 139 -4.28 -4.43 -16.70
C LEU A 139 -3.68 -3.33 -15.80
N ILE A 140 -4.53 -2.53 -15.14
CA ILE A 140 -4.06 -1.46 -14.23
C ILE A 140 -3.30 -2.07 -13.04
N ASN A 141 -3.85 -3.11 -12.42
CA ASN A 141 -3.20 -3.79 -11.29
C ASN A 141 -1.86 -4.40 -11.70
N GLU A 142 -1.81 -5.04 -12.86
CA GLU A 142 -0.60 -5.65 -13.39
C GLU A 142 0.49 -4.60 -13.68
N VAL A 143 0.15 -3.53 -14.41
CA VAL A 143 1.10 -2.47 -14.78
C VAL A 143 1.61 -1.75 -13.53
N LEU A 144 0.73 -1.37 -12.60
CA LEU A 144 1.15 -0.72 -11.36
C LEU A 144 1.98 -1.66 -10.50
N GLY A 145 1.59 -2.93 -10.36
CA GLY A 145 2.37 -3.94 -9.64
C GLY A 145 3.78 -4.10 -10.22
N MET A 146 3.91 -4.09 -11.55
CA MET A 146 5.20 -4.16 -12.23
C MET A 146 6.06 -2.92 -12.00
N ILE A 147 5.44 -1.73 -12.03
CA ILE A 147 6.15 -0.48 -11.70
C ILE A 147 6.67 -0.54 -10.25
N ILE A 148 5.88 -1.04 -9.30
CA ILE A 148 6.32 -1.24 -7.91
C ILE A 148 7.50 -2.22 -7.87
N LEU A 149 7.39 -3.37 -8.54
CA LEU A 149 8.44 -4.39 -8.56
C LEU A 149 9.76 -3.86 -9.11
N VAL A 150 9.72 -3.10 -10.22
CA VAL A 150 10.91 -2.46 -10.79
C VAL A 150 11.47 -1.40 -9.83
N GLY A 151 10.62 -0.55 -9.25
CA GLY A 151 11.03 0.46 -8.28
C GLY A 151 11.74 -0.15 -7.07
N LEU A 152 11.14 -1.19 -6.48
CA LEU A 152 11.73 -1.93 -5.36
C LEU A 152 13.01 -2.66 -5.76
N SER A 153 13.10 -3.20 -6.98
CA SER A 153 14.32 -3.85 -7.48
C SER A 153 15.48 -2.86 -7.62
N ILE A 154 15.23 -1.65 -8.10
CA ILE A 154 16.23 -0.57 -8.14
C ILE A 154 16.68 -0.23 -6.72
N LEU A 155 15.74 -0.04 -5.78
CA LEU A 155 16.06 0.28 -4.39
C LEU A 155 16.85 -0.86 -3.71
N PHE A 156 16.46 -2.11 -3.95
CA PHE A 156 17.13 -3.31 -3.45
C PHE A 156 18.56 -3.40 -4.01
N TYR A 157 18.74 -3.29 -5.33
CA TYR A 157 20.06 -3.31 -5.98
C TYR A 157 20.98 -2.24 -5.38
N ARG A 158 20.48 -1.00 -5.26
CA ARG A 158 21.28 0.10 -4.71
C ARG A 158 21.65 -0.12 -3.24
N ARG A 159 20.77 -0.74 -2.45
CA ARG A 159 20.96 -0.95 -1.01
C ARG A 159 21.87 -2.14 -0.69
N PHE A 160 21.73 -3.25 -1.41
CA PHE A 160 22.43 -4.51 -1.08
C PHE A 160 23.65 -4.77 -1.95
N ILE A 161 23.60 -4.40 -3.24
CA ILE A 161 24.64 -4.71 -4.23
C ILE A 161 25.57 -3.52 -4.43
N ALA A 162 25.05 -2.35 -4.80
CA ALA A 162 25.87 -1.17 -5.08
C ALA A 162 26.45 -0.51 -3.80
N ARG A 163 25.86 -0.80 -2.63
CA ARG A 163 26.29 -0.35 -1.30
C ARG A 163 26.67 1.15 -1.25
N ASP A 164 25.68 2.01 -1.52
CA ASP A 164 25.85 3.48 -1.52
C ASP A 164 26.47 3.99 -0.19
N PRO A 165 27.70 4.57 -0.20
CA PRO A 165 28.45 4.94 1.00
C PRO A 165 27.78 6.01 1.87
N GLN A 166 26.81 6.76 1.32
CA GLN A 166 26.09 7.81 2.05
C GLN A 166 24.96 7.27 2.94
N LEU A 167 24.66 5.97 2.88
CA LEU A 167 23.61 5.37 3.70
C LEU A 167 24.18 4.98 5.06
N ARG A 168 23.92 5.78 6.10
CA ARG A 168 23.92 5.28 7.48
C ARG A 168 22.80 4.23 7.55
N THR A 169 23.14 2.97 7.32
CA THR A 169 22.12 1.93 7.24
C THR A 169 21.59 1.61 8.63
N ALA A 170 20.39 2.11 8.96
CA ALA A 170 19.58 1.47 9.97
C ALA A 170 19.17 0.07 9.46
N PHE A 171 19.14 -0.91 10.36
CA PHE A 171 18.69 -2.28 10.07
C PHE A 171 17.25 -2.27 9.50
N ASP A 172 16.44 -1.36 10.03
CA ASP A 172 15.01 -1.19 9.73
C ASP A 172 14.74 -0.96 8.23
N ASP A 173 15.51 -0.09 7.59
CA ASP A 173 15.35 0.20 6.15
C ASP A 173 15.56 -1.04 5.26
N LYS A 174 16.55 -1.89 5.58
CA LYS A 174 16.85 -3.09 4.79
C LYS A 174 15.73 -4.12 4.94
N PHE A 175 15.25 -4.25 6.17
CA PHE A 175 14.14 -5.14 6.49
C PHE A 175 12.86 -4.72 5.76
N VAL A 176 12.49 -3.43 5.83
CA VAL A 176 11.29 -2.90 5.17
C VAL A 176 11.33 -3.07 3.65
N ILE A 177 12.44 -2.74 2.99
CA ILE A 177 12.54 -2.90 1.52
C ILE A 177 12.39 -4.37 1.12
N SER A 178 13.01 -5.28 1.88
CA SER A 178 12.94 -6.72 1.61
C SER A 178 11.53 -7.26 1.82
N LEU A 179 10.87 -6.84 2.91
CA LEU A 179 9.50 -7.23 3.22
C LEU A 179 8.52 -6.74 2.14
N LEU A 180 8.65 -5.48 1.69
CA LEU A 180 7.83 -4.94 0.60
C LEU A 180 8.03 -5.71 -0.70
N LEU A 181 9.27 -6.09 -1.03
CA LEU A 181 9.55 -6.88 -2.22
C LEU A 181 8.90 -8.27 -2.14
N ILE A 182 8.97 -8.92 -0.97
CA ILE A 182 8.31 -10.20 -0.72
C ILE A 182 6.79 -10.07 -0.87
N ILE A 183 6.18 -9.03 -0.31
CA ILE A 183 4.74 -8.78 -0.41
C ILE A 183 4.33 -8.63 -1.87
N VAL A 184 5.04 -7.82 -2.66
CA VAL A 184 4.73 -7.61 -4.08
C VAL A 184 4.88 -8.90 -4.89
N LEU A 185 5.97 -9.64 -4.69
CA LEU A 185 6.18 -10.94 -5.35
C LEU A 185 5.10 -11.97 -4.96
N SER A 186 4.70 -11.99 -3.69
CA SER A 186 3.64 -12.88 -3.22
C SER A 186 2.28 -12.56 -3.85
N GLY A 187 2.01 -11.29 -4.19
CA GLY A 187 0.81 -10.89 -4.93
C GLY A 187 0.76 -11.49 -6.34
N PHE A 188 1.87 -11.45 -7.10
CA PHE A 188 1.94 -12.07 -8.42
C PHE A 188 1.83 -13.59 -8.36
N LEU A 189 2.43 -14.21 -7.34
CA LEU A 189 2.31 -15.65 -7.12
C LEU A 189 0.86 -16.03 -6.79
N LEU A 190 0.17 -15.24 -5.96
CA LEU A 190 -1.23 -15.44 -5.62
C LEU A 190 -2.13 -15.36 -6.86
N GLU A 191 -1.89 -14.39 -7.74
CA GLU A 191 -2.63 -14.28 -9.01
C GLU A 191 -2.40 -15.50 -9.91
N ALA A 192 -1.18 -16.02 -9.98
CA ALA A 192 -0.89 -17.24 -10.73
C ALA A 192 -1.65 -18.46 -10.18
N VAL A 193 -1.71 -18.59 -8.85
CA VAL A 193 -2.46 -19.66 -8.18
C VAL A 193 -3.97 -19.50 -8.41
N ARG A 194 -4.50 -18.27 -8.38
CA ARG A 194 -5.89 -17.97 -8.73
C ARG A 194 -6.23 -18.44 -10.14
N LEU A 195 -5.41 -18.08 -11.12
CA LEU A 195 -5.61 -18.48 -12.52
C LEU A 195 -5.57 -20.01 -12.70
N LEU A 196 -4.76 -20.73 -11.90
CA LEU A 196 -4.71 -22.20 -11.91
C LEU A 196 -5.97 -22.83 -11.30
N GLY A 197 -6.58 -22.17 -10.31
CA GLY A 197 -7.78 -22.66 -9.61
C GLY A 197 -9.09 -22.36 -10.34
N GLU A 198 -9.28 -21.11 -10.79
CA GLU A 198 -10.51 -20.66 -11.48
C GLU A 198 -10.49 -20.95 -12.99
N GLY A 199 -9.30 -21.16 -13.54
CA GLY A 199 -9.06 -21.35 -14.97
C GLY A 199 -8.91 -20.02 -15.72
N ALA A 200 -7.84 -19.90 -16.49
CA ALA A 200 -7.55 -18.72 -17.31
C ALA A 200 -8.49 -18.60 -18.53
N ARG A 201 -9.74 -18.18 -18.32
CA ARG A 201 -10.75 -17.97 -19.38
C ARG A 201 -10.89 -16.49 -19.74
N GLY A 202 -10.93 -16.18 -21.03
CA GLY A 202 -11.12 -14.83 -21.55
C GLY A 202 -9.83 -14.01 -21.72
N VAL A 203 -9.97 -12.70 -21.92
CA VAL A 203 -8.84 -11.80 -22.23
C VAL A 203 -8.14 -11.28 -20.97
N ALA A 204 -8.85 -11.15 -19.85
CA ALA A 204 -8.31 -10.59 -18.62
C ALA A 204 -7.08 -11.34 -18.07
N PRO A 205 -7.03 -12.69 -18.05
CA PRO A 205 -5.82 -13.42 -17.65
C PRO A 205 -4.59 -13.06 -18.50
N ALA A 206 -4.77 -12.89 -19.82
CA ALA A 206 -3.66 -12.54 -20.70
C ALA A 206 -3.12 -11.11 -20.45
N LEU A 207 -3.93 -10.22 -19.87
CA LEU A 207 -3.51 -8.87 -19.49
C LEU A 207 -2.75 -8.84 -18.16
N GLY A 208 -2.99 -9.81 -17.26
CA GLY A 208 -2.16 -10.08 -16.10
C GLY A 208 -0.89 -10.84 -16.48
N PHE A 209 -0.10 -10.29 -17.41
CA PHE A 209 0.92 -11.04 -18.17
C PHE A 209 1.97 -11.75 -17.30
N LEU A 210 2.40 -11.18 -16.15
CA LEU A 210 3.33 -11.83 -15.24
C LEU A 210 2.63 -12.95 -14.47
N GLY A 211 1.45 -12.68 -13.91
CA GLY A 211 0.63 -13.72 -13.27
C GLY A 211 0.32 -14.89 -14.21
N TYR A 212 0.00 -14.60 -15.48
CA TYR A 212 -0.23 -15.59 -16.52
C TYR A 212 1.03 -16.35 -16.95
N ALA A 213 2.18 -15.67 -17.01
CA ALA A 213 3.46 -16.32 -17.26
C ALA A 213 3.80 -17.28 -16.12
N LEU A 214 3.63 -16.86 -14.86
CA LEU A 214 3.82 -17.69 -13.68
C LEU A 214 2.83 -18.87 -13.65
N HIS A 215 1.57 -18.64 -13.98
CA HIS A 215 0.56 -19.69 -14.14
C HIS A 215 1.05 -20.76 -15.13
N ARG A 216 1.57 -20.36 -16.31
CA ARG A 216 2.09 -21.32 -17.30
C ARG A 216 3.30 -22.09 -16.80
N LEU A 217 4.18 -21.45 -16.03
CA LEU A 217 5.34 -22.11 -15.42
C LEU A 217 4.92 -23.11 -14.33
N LEU A 218 3.91 -22.76 -13.54
CA LEU A 218 3.43 -23.59 -12.43
C LEU A 218 2.48 -24.71 -12.89
N ALA A 219 1.80 -24.54 -14.02
CA ALA A 219 0.86 -25.54 -14.58
C ALA A 219 1.52 -26.90 -14.87
N PHE A 220 2.85 -26.94 -15.04
CA PHE A 220 3.59 -28.19 -15.21
C PHE A 220 3.67 -29.05 -13.93
N LEU A 221 3.43 -28.46 -12.76
CA LEU A 221 3.46 -29.19 -11.52
C LEU A 221 2.13 -29.94 -11.34
N PRO A 222 2.17 -31.26 -11.08
CA PRO A 222 0.97 -32.10 -10.88
C PRO A 222 0.39 -31.90 -9.48
N LEU A 223 0.06 -30.66 -9.13
CA LEU A 223 -0.53 -30.30 -7.85
C LEU A 223 -2.05 -30.12 -7.98
N PRO A 224 -2.84 -30.40 -6.93
CA PRO A 224 -4.28 -30.22 -6.94
C PRO A 224 -4.66 -28.75 -6.76
N TRP A 225 -4.37 -27.92 -7.76
CA TRP A 225 -4.52 -26.45 -7.71
C TRP A 225 -5.93 -25.98 -7.31
N HIS A 226 -6.97 -26.71 -7.71
CA HIS A 226 -8.37 -26.44 -7.35
C HIS A 226 -8.62 -26.50 -5.84
N GLY A 227 -7.82 -27.25 -5.08
CA GLY A 227 -7.93 -27.36 -3.62
C GLY A 227 -7.07 -26.35 -2.85
N VAL A 228 -6.21 -25.60 -3.53
CA VAL A 228 -5.31 -24.60 -2.92
C VAL A 228 -5.96 -23.22 -2.87
N TYR A 229 -6.95 -22.96 -3.73
CA TYR A 229 -7.63 -21.68 -3.88
C TYR A 229 -8.99 -21.61 -3.15
N LEU A 230 -9.22 -22.46 -2.14
CA LEU A 230 -10.46 -22.49 -1.33
C LEU A 230 -10.28 -21.90 0.07
#